data_AF-A0A955G5W6-F1
#
_entry.id   AF-A0A955G5W6-F1
#
_cell.length_a   1.000
_cell.length_b   1.000
_cell.length_c   1.000
_cell.angle_alpha   90.00
_cell.angle_beta   90.00
_cell.angle_gamma   90.00
#
_symmetry.space_group_name_H-M   'P 1'
#
loop_
_entity.id
_entity.type
_entity.pdbx_description
1 polymer ?
#
loop_
_entity_poly.entity_id
_entity_poly.type
_entity_poly.pdbx_seq_one_letter_code
_entity_poly.pdbx_strand_id
1 'polypeptide(L)'
;YKFAFVLLNRLEVDDTFSLTYEGKRYVYKVFDKKVVPPTDVSVLGPSERASTATLITCDPPGTSINRLIIVGEQISPDPASNTASPVHQASTEPQIVPGNAPSLWSRFTNWLTS
;
A
#
# COMPACT_ATOMS: atom_id res chain seq x y z
N TYR A 1 13.20 -7.95 14.95
CA TYR A 1 14.44 -7.35 14.41
C TYR A 1 14.28 -5.83 14.37
N LYS A 2 15.15 -5.05 15.03
CA LYS A 2 15.02 -3.57 15.12
C LYS A 2 15.58 -2.82 13.90
N PHE A 3 16.33 -3.51 13.02
CA PHE A 3 17.15 -2.86 12.00
C PHE A 3 16.89 -3.32 10.56
N ALA A 4 15.86 -4.13 10.32
CA ALA A 4 15.63 -4.76 9.01
C ALA A 4 15.56 -3.77 7.84
N PHE A 5 15.01 -2.57 8.08
CA PHE A 5 14.82 -1.53 7.06
C PHE A 5 15.79 -0.34 7.17
N VAL A 6 16.82 -0.41 8.00
CA VAL A 6 17.79 0.70 8.12
C VAL A 6 18.57 0.90 6.82
N LEU A 7 18.85 -0.20 6.11
CA LEU A 7 19.60 -0.16 4.85
C LEU A 7 18.79 0.40 3.67
N LEU A 8 17.48 0.66 3.83
CA LEU A 8 16.68 1.29 2.79
C LEU A 8 17.24 2.65 2.39
N ASN A 9 17.91 3.36 3.31
CA ASN A 9 18.53 4.65 3.00
C ASN A 9 19.61 4.58 1.90
N ARG A 10 20.16 3.39 1.63
CA ARG A 10 21.18 3.16 0.61
C ARG A 10 20.63 2.94 -0.80
N LEU A 11 19.33 2.65 -0.94
CA LEU A 11 18.72 2.50 -2.25
C LEU A 11 18.64 3.86 -2.92
N GLU A 12 19.04 3.93 -4.18
CA GLU A 12 18.92 5.11 -5.03
C GLU A 12 17.95 4.85 -6.19
N VAL A 13 17.62 5.92 -6.92
CA VAL A 13 16.90 5.78 -8.20
C VAL A 13 17.69 4.86 -9.13
N ASP A 14 16.96 4.05 -9.90
CA ASP A 14 17.47 2.97 -10.75
C ASP A 14 17.95 1.68 -10.06
N ASP A 15 18.07 1.65 -8.72
CA ASP A 15 18.29 0.39 -8.00
C ASP A 15 17.09 -0.54 -8.09
N THR A 16 17.30 -1.82 -7.74
CA THR A 16 16.23 -2.81 -7.69
C THR A 16 16.04 -3.42 -6.32
N PHE A 17 14.79 -3.73 -5.98
CA PHE A 17 14.43 -4.56 -4.84
C PHE A 17 13.42 -5.62 -5.27
N SER A 18 13.24 -6.65 -4.43
CA SER A 18 12.37 -7.76 -4.76
C SER A 18 11.47 -8.16 -3.62
N LEU A 19 10.22 -8.49 -3.94
CA LEU A 19 9.23 -9.04 -3.02
C LEU A 19 8.94 -10.48 -3.44
N THR A 20 8.90 -11.40 -2.49
CA THR A 20 8.46 -12.78 -2.74
C THR A 20 7.07 -12.95 -2.14
N TYR A 21 6.09 -13.29 -2.98
CA TYR A 21 4.71 -13.52 -2.58
C TYR A 21 4.18 -14.79 -3.25
N GLU A 22 3.58 -15.70 -2.47
CA GLU A 22 3.07 -17.00 -2.94
C GLU A 22 4.09 -17.80 -3.78
N GLY A 23 5.37 -17.78 -3.38
CA GLY A 23 6.45 -18.46 -4.10
C GLY A 23 6.89 -17.78 -5.41
N LYS A 24 6.25 -16.66 -5.80
CA LYS A 24 6.65 -15.86 -6.97
C LYS A 24 7.50 -14.66 -6.54
N ARG A 25 8.59 -14.41 -7.27
CA ARG A 25 9.48 -13.26 -7.07
C ARG A 25 9.06 -12.12 -7.99
N TYR A 26 8.77 -10.97 -7.40
CA TYR A 26 8.48 -9.71 -8.06
C TYR A 26 9.68 -8.78 -7.90
N VAL A 27 10.15 -8.18 -8.97
CA VAL A 27 11.29 -7.26 -9.01
C VAL A 27 10.77 -5.88 -9.36
N TYR A 28 11.20 -4.90 -8.58
CA TYR A 28 10.84 -3.50 -8.71
C TYR A 28 12.09 -2.67 -8.95
N LYS A 29 11.98 -1.67 -9.82
CA LYS A 29 13.02 -0.67 -10.07
C LYS A 29 12.61 0.65 -9.42
N VAL A 30 13.49 1.23 -8.61
CA VAL A 30 13.23 2.48 -7.89
C VAL A 30 13.16 3.64 -8.88
N PHE A 31 12.12 4.46 -8.77
CA PHE A 31 11.97 5.68 -9.57
C PHE A 31 11.71 6.94 -8.73
N ASP A 32 11.35 6.82 -7.45
CA ASP A 32 11.17 7.95 -6.53
C ASP A 32 11.77 7.62 -5.16
N LYS A 33 12.42 8.61 -4.56
CA LYS A 33 13.00 8.57 -3.21
C LYS A 33 12.86 9.95 -2.58
N LYS A 34 12.19 10.02 -1.43
CA LYS A 34 11.95 11.29 -0.73
C LYS A 34 11.83 11.12 0.78
N VAL A 35 12.08 12.21 1.48
CA VAL A 35 11.87 12.32 2.93
C VAL A 35 10.67 13.24 3.17
N VAL A 36 9.71 12.76 3.95
CA VAL A 36 8.46 13.49 4.25
C VAL A 36 8.21 13.57 5.76
N PRO A 37 7.43 14.56 6.24
CA PRO A 37 6.94 14.56 7.61
C PRO A 37 6.03 13.36 7.89
N PRO A 38 5.93 12.87 9.14
CA PRO A 38 5.06 11.74 9.50
C PRO A 38 3.57 12.04 9.32
N THR A 39 3.19 13.32 9.21
CA THR A 39 1.82 13.76 8.97
C THR A 39 1.43 13.75 7.50
N ASP A 40 2.37 13.54 6.59
CA ASP A 40 2.09 13.49 5.15
C ASP A 40 1.56 12.12 4.73
N VAL A 41 0.23 11.98 4.79
CA VAL A 41 -0.48 10.75 4.39
C VAL A 41 -0.66 10.61 2.88
N SER A 42 -0.30 11.64 2.09
CA SER A 42 -0.46 11.60 0.63
C SER A 42 0.37 10.48 -0.02
N VAL A 43 1.46 10.08 0.64
CA VAL A 43 2.36 8.99 0.23
C VAL A 43 1.74 7.59 0.28
N LEU A 44 0.58 7.45 0.93
CA LEU A 44 -0.21 6.21 0.98
C LEU A 44 -1.31 6.17 -0.10
N GLY A 45 -1.50 7.28 -0.82
CA GLY A 45 -2.44 7.37 -1.91
C GLY A 45 -2.05 6.49 -3.10
N PRO A 46 -2.96 6.35 -4.09
CA PRO A 46 -2.66 5.63 -5.31
C PRO A 46 -1.48 6.28 -6.04
N SER A 47 -0.57 5.45 -6.54
CA SER A 47 0.52 5.88 -7.41
C SER A 47 -0.01 6.24 -8.81
N GLU A 48 0.61 7.22 -9.45
CA GLU A 48 0.35 7.56 -10.86
C GLU A 48 0.77 6.42 -11.81
N ARG A 49 1.73 5.59 -11.38
CA ARG A 49 2.19 4.41 -12.13
C ARG A 49 1.48 3.16 -11.65
N ALA A 50 1.12 2.28 -12.59
CA ALA A 50 0.57 0.97 -12.28
C ALA A 50 1.64 0.05 -11.68
N SER A 51 1.21 -0.92 -10.86
CA SER A 51 2.05 -1.99 -10.32
C SER A 51 3.30 -1.48 -9.59
N THR A 52 3.10 -0.59 -8.62
CA THR A 52 4.16 -0.04 -7.77
C THR A 52 4.20 -0.65 -6.38
N ALA A 53 5.38 -0.62 -5.77
CA ALA A 53 5.57 -0.92 -4.36
C ALA A 53 6.27 0.25 -3.65
N THR A 54 5.75 0.64 -2.49
CA THR A 54 6.31 1.71 -1.66
C THR A 54 6.91 1.13 -0.39
N LEU A 55 8.19 1.40 -0.15
CA LEU A 55 8.89 1.06 1.09
C LEU A 55 8.97 2.31 1.98
N ILE A 56 8.62 2.16 3.25
CA ILE A 56 8.55 3.26 4.22
C ILE A 56 9.34 2.90 5.47
N THR A 57 10.18 3.82 5.95
CA THR A 57 10.90 3.69 7.23
C THR A 57 11.08 5.05 7.92
N CYS A 58 11.49 5.06 9.18
CA CYS A 58 11.86 6.29 9.87
C CYS A 58 13.17 6.86 9.34
N ASP A 59 13.27 8.18 9.31
CA ASP A 59 14.49 8.90 8.98
C ASP A 59 14.73 10.09 9.92
N PRO A 60 15.85 10.16 10.66
CA PRO A 60 16.86 9.12 10.84
C PRO A 60 16.30 7.87 11.55
N PRO A 61 16.97 6.71 11.42
CA PRO A 61 16.57 5.48 12.10
C PRO A 61 16.40 5.65 13.61
N GLY A 62 15.29 5.14 14.16
CA GLY A 62 15.00 5.21 15.60
C GLY A 62 14.38 6.52 16.07
N THR A 63 14.09 7.44 15.15
CA THR A 63 13.34 8.68 15.43
C THR A 63 11.91 8.61 14.87
N SER A 64 11.07 9.58 15.21
CA SER A 64 9.72 9.72 14.64
C SER A 64 9.57 10.94 13.72
N ILE A 65 10.65 11.72 13.50
CA ILE A 65 10.59 13.07 12.95
C ILE A 65 10.24 13.11 11.47
N ASN A 66 10.74 12.16 10.68
CA ASN A 66 10.44 12.03 9.26
C ASN A 66 10.24 10.57 8.87
N ARG A 67 9.80 10.38 7.63
CA ARG A 67 9.73 9.09 6.96
C ARG A 67 10.53 9.15 5.67
N LEU A 68 11.37 8.14 5.44
CA LEU A 68 11.96 7.86 4.13
C LEU A 68 10.97 7.02 3.34
N ILE A 69 10.66 7.50 2.13
CA ILE A 69 9.76 6.88 1.17
C ILE A 69 10.57 6.49 -0.07
N ILE A 70 10.44 5.24 -0.50
CA ILE A 70 11.07 4.72 -1.72
C ILE A 70 9.97 4.06 -2.53
N VAL A 71 9.81 4.46 -3.78
CA VAL A 71 8.79 3.90 -4.68
C VAL A 71 9.48 3.23 -5.85
N GLY A 72 9.09 1.97 -6.10
CA GLY A 72 9.54 1.21 -7.26
C GLY A 72 8.40 0.76 -8.13
N GLU A 73 8.65 0.68 -9.44
CA GLU A 73 7.73 0.11 -10.43
C GLU A 73 8.14 -1.33 -10.75
N GLN A 74 7.16 -2.22 -10.89
CA GLN A 74 7.41 -3.62 -11.19
C GLN A 74 8.01 -3.75 -12.60
N ILE A 75 9.14 -4.47 -12.71
CA ILE A 75 9.81 -4.79 -13.98
C ILE A 75 9.80 -6.29 -14.29
N SER A 76 9.49 -7.14 -13.31
CA SER A 76 9.37 -8.58 -13.50
C SER A 76 8.52 -9.21 -12.38
N PRO A 77 7.67 -10.21 -12.66
CA PRO A 77 7.21 -10.65 -13.99
C PRO A 77 6.49 -9.50 -14.71
N ASP A 78 6.09 -9.69 -15.98
CA ASP A 78 5.34 -8.66 -16.72
C ASP A 78 4.14 -8.15 -15.89
N PRO A 79 4.11 -6.84 -15.54
CA PRO A 79 3.04 -6.25 -14.75
C PRO A 79 1.65 -6.42 -15.36
N ALA A 80 1.54 -6.55 -16.69
CA ALA A 80 0.26 -6.78 -17.37
C ALA A 80 -0.37 -8.13 -17.00
N SER A 81 0.43 -9.07 -16.49
CA SER A 81 -0.03 -10.39 -16.03
C SER A 81 -0.46 -10.41 -14.56
N ASN A 82 -0.41 -9.27 -13.86
CA ASN A 82 -0.83 -9.20 -12.47
C ASN A 82 -2.36 -9.37 -12.37
N THR A 83 -2.82 -10.19 -11.43
CA THR A 83 -4.23 -10.20 -11.05
C THR A 83 -4.57 -8.86 -10.43
N ALA A 84 -5.56 -8.16 -11.00
CA ALA A 84 -6.03 -6.90 -10.44
C ALA A 84 -6.44 -7.12 -8.98
N SER A 85 -5.91 -6.30 -8.07
CA SER A 85 -6.45 -6.25 -6.72
C SER A 85 -7.95 -5.93 -6.81
N PRO A 86 -8.80 -6.54 -5.99
CA PRO A 86 -10.16 -6.07 -5.85
C PRO A 86 -10.06 -4.64 -5.31
N VAL A 87 -10.12 -3.67 -6.21
CA VAL A 87 -10.25 -2.27 -5.84
C VAL A 87 -11.54 -2.21 -5.06
N HIS A 88 -11.44 -2.14 -3.72
CA HIS A 88 -12.50 -1.48 -2.97
C HIS A 88 -12.45 -0.06 -3.51
N GLN A 89 -13.27 0.18 -4.54
CA GLN A 89 -13.57 1.52 -4.99
C GLN A 89 -13.92 2.24 -3.70
N ALA A 90 -13.13 3.24 -3.32
CA ALA A 90 -13.56 4.19 -2.33
C ALA A 90 -14.86 4.75 -2.89
N SER A 91 -15.97 4.16 -2.45
CA SER A 91 -17.29 4.59 -2.82
C SER A 91 -17.34 6.05 -2.44
N THR A 92 -17.59 6.89 -3.44
CA THR A 92 -17.93 8.29 -3.23
C THR A 92 -19.35 8.34 -2.66
N GLU A 93 -19.56 7.69 -1.53
CA GLU A 93 -20.77 7.79 -0.74
C GLU A 93 -20.32 8.28 0.65
N PRO A 94 -20.78 9.45 1.11
CA PRO A 94 -20.49 9.87 2.47
C PRO A 94 -21.01 8.77 3.40
N GLN A 95 -20.12 8.15 4.18
CA GLN A 95 -20.53 7.26 5.26
C GLN A 95 -21.18 8.13 6.35
N ILE A 96 -22.43 8.51 6.13
CA ILE A 96 -23.32 8.88 7.22
C ILE A 96 -23.49 7.58 7.99
N VAL A 97 -22.85 7.50 9.16
CA VAL A 97 -23.09 6.45 10.15
C VAL A 97 -24.45 6.76 10.78
N PRO A 98 -25.55 6.06 10.41
CA PRO A 98 -26.81 6.23 11.11
C PRO A 98 -26.76 5.26 12.28
N GLY A 99 -26.78 5.77 13.51
CA GLY A 99 -26.61 4.96 14.72
C GLY A 99 -27.57 3.77 14.88
N ASN A 100 -28.61 3.61 14.05
CA ASN A 100 -29.65 2.60 14.20
C ASN A 100 -30.19 2.00 12.87
N ALA A 101 -29.39 1.85 11.81
CA ALA A 101 -29.86 1.10 10.63
C ALA A 101 -29.81 -0.42 10.93
N PRO A 102 -30.92 -1.18 10.79
CA PRO A 102 -30.89 -2.61 11.05
C PRO A 102 -29.97 -3.31 10.04
N SER A 103 -29.14 -4.22 10.56
CA SER A 103 -28.09 -4.86 9.77
C SER A 103 -28.66 -5.77 8.69
N LEU A 104 -27.88 -6.04 7.63
CA LEU A 104 -28.27 -6.95 6.54
C LEU A 104 -28.71 -8.34 7.02
N TRP A 105 -28.23 -8.75 8.20
CA TRP A 105 -28.64 -9.97 8.88
C TRP A 105 -30.12 -9.96 9.28
N SER A 106 -30.69 -8.81 9.66
CA SER A 106 -32.13 -8.72 9.98
C SER A 106 -33.01 -8.87 8.73
N ARG A 107 -32.47 -8.57 7.55
CA ARG A 107 -33.17 -8.73 6.27
C ARG A 107 -33.05 -10.17 5.74
N PHE A 108 -31.92 -10.82 5.99
CA PHE A 108 -31.71 -12.22 5.66
C PHE A 108 -32.56 -13.15 6.53
N THR A 109 -32.64 -12.90 7.84
CA THR A 109 -33.46 -13.73 8.73
C THR A 109 -34.95 -13.64 8.39
N ASN A 110 -35.44 -12.47 7.97
CA ASN A 110 -36.84 -12.29 7.57
C ASN A 110 -37.19 -12.97 6.23
N TRP A 111 -36.19 -13.32 5.40
CA TRP A 111 -36.39 -14.12 4.20
C TRP A 111 -36.43 -15.63 4.49
N LEU A 112 -35.72 -16.09 5.53
CA LEU A 112 -35.70 -17.50 5.93
C LEU A 112 -36.91 -17.94 6.77
N THR A 113 -37.67 -16.99 7.33
CA THR A 113 -38.87 -17.27 8.12
C THR A 113 -40.18 -16.90 7.41
N SER A 114 -40.17 -16.76 6.08
CA SER A 114 -41.36 -16.59 5.26
C SER A 114 -41.62 -17.75 4.31
#